data_AF-J3IH60-F1
#
_entry.id   AF-J3IH60-F1
#
_cell.length_a   1.000
_cell.length_b   1.000
_cell.length_c   1.000
_cell.angle_alpha   90.00
_cell.angle_beta   90.00
_cell.angle_gamma   90.00
#
_symmetry.space_group_name_H-M   'P 1'
#
loop_
_entity.id
_entity.type
_entity.pdbx_description
1 polymer ?
#
loop_
_entity_poly.entity_id
_entity_poly.type
_entity_poly.pdbx_seq_one_letter_code
_entity_poly.pdbx_strand_id
1 'polypeptide(L)'
;AASAASVIAMAGAKREVAKTAFLMIHNCWTYFAGNRHAIRELADTMEEFDRAMISLYADTSGQEEAAVEKMLDAETYMNGSNAVEKGFATGLISATEVEQAPSEAGAQAHSARKLDAALAKSGMPRSERRKLISEIKTSTSSTAGGDTLRAVVPGMPSAALDVSAFEETANQASALRSLFPSR
;
A
#
# COMPACT_ATOMS: atom_id res chain seq x y z
N ALA A 1 13.30 1.01 2.33
CA ALA A 1 12.20 0.54 1.45
C ALA A 1 12.82 -0.25 0.31
N ALA A 2 12.21 -1.35 -0.14
CA ALA A 2 12.80 -2.21 -1.19
C ALA A 2 11.73 -2.68 -2.17
N SER A 3 12.10 -2.79 -3.46
CA SER A 3 11.19 -3.22 -4.53
C SER A 3 9.91 -2.36 -4.55
N ALA A 4 8.71 -2.92 -4.63
CA ALA A 4 7.45 -2.16 -4.66
C ALA A 4 7.31 -1.10 -3.55
N ALA A 5 7.94 -1.30 -2.38
CA ALA A 5 7.91 -0.30 -1.31
C ALA A 5 8.73 0.97 -1.65
N SER A 6 9.75 0.90 -2.51
CA SER A 6 10.48 2.10 -2.95
C SER A 6 9.64 2.97 -3.88
N VAL A 7 8.81 2.41 -4.76
CA VAL A 7 7.81 3.16 -5.54
C VAL A 7 6.95 4.05 -4.64
N ILE A 8 6.40 3.46 -3.56
CA ILE A 8 5.59 4.19 -2.58
C ILE A 8 6.42 5.24 -1.85
N ALA A 9 7.64 4.91 -1.45
CA ALA A 9 8.52 5.85 -0.76
C ALA A 9 8.81 7.09 -1.62
N MET A 10 8.94 6.93 -2.94
CA MET A 10 9.22 8.03 -3.86
C MET A 10 8.05 8.98 -4.08
N ALA A 11 6.81 8.57 -3.78
CA ALA A 11 5.65 9.44 -3.79
C ALA A 11 5.63 10.47 -2.64
N GLY A 12 6.46 10.28 -1.61
CA GLY A 12 6.56 11.20 -0.48
C GLY A 12 7.25 12.51 -0.85
N ALA A 13 6.71 13.64 -0.36
CA ALA A 13 7.38 14.94 -0.44
C ALA A 13 8.60 15.01 0.51
N LYS A 14 8.48 14.42 1.70
CA LYS A 14 9.57 14.23 2.67
C LYS A 14 9.96 12.75 2.67
N ARG A 15 11.17 12.42 2.22
CA ARG A 15 11.68 11.05 2.08
C ARG A 15 12.93 10.89 2.94
N GLU A 16 12.73 10.59 4.20
CA GLU A 16 13.84 10.43 5.14
C GLU A 16 14.18 8.97 5.35
N VAL A 17 15.48 8.69 5.41
CA VAL A 17 16.01 7.33 5.58
C VAL A 17 17.05 7.30 6.69
N ALA A 18 17.07 6.26 7.51
CA ALA A 18 18.14 6.11 8.49
C ALA A 18 19.49 5.90 7.78
N LYS A 19 20.58 6.43 8.35
CA LYS A 19 21.92 6.34 7.75
C LYS A 19 22.37 4.90 7.46
N THR A 20 21.97 3.96 8.32
CA THR A 20 22.30 2.53 8.22
C THR A 20 21.26 1.71 7.43
N ALA A 21 20.13 2.31 7.05
CA ALA A 21 19.11 1.63 6.27
C ALA A 21 19.49 1.58 4.79
N PHE A 22 18.85 0.66 4.07
CA PHE A 22 18.99 0.52 2.64
C PHE A 22 17.67 0.81 1.91
N LEU A 23 17.80 1.50 0.78
CA LEU A 23 16.78 1.63 -0.26
C LEU A 23 17.20 0.76 -1.44
N MET A 24 16.28 -0.02 -1.99
CA MET A 24 16.54 -0.87 -3.15
C MET A 24 15.52 -0.62 -4.26
N ILE A 25 16.03 -0.55 -5.49
CA ILE A 25 15.24 -0.49 -6.72
C ILE A 25 15.71 -1.59 -7.69
N HIS A 26 14.77 -2.16 -8.45
CA HIS A 26 15.04 -3.19 -9.45
C HIS A 26 13.86 -3.25 -10.42
N ASN A 27 14.05 -3.88 -11.59
CA ASN A 27 13.00 -4.05 -12.58
C ASN A 27 11.82 -4.89 -12.04
N CYS A 28 10.69 -4.80 -12.72
CA CYS A 28 9.54 -5.63 -12.48
C CYS A 28 9.95 -7.09 -12.57
N TRP A 29 9.54 -7.88 -11.58
CA TRP A 29 9.90 -9.30 -11.51
C TRP A 29 8.66 -10.14 -11.28
N THR A 30 8.61 -11.28 -11.97
CA THR A 30 7.57 -12.28 -11.79
C THR A 30 8.10 -13.67 -12.09
N TYR A 31 7.32 -14.68 -11.72
CA TYR A 31 7.54 -16.06 -12.13
C TYR A 31 6.38 -16.51 -13.03
N PHE A 32 6.69 -17.13 -14.16
CA PHE A 32 5.68 -17.56 -15.12
C PHE A 32 6.10 -18.86 -15.84
N ALA A 33 5.11 -19.68 -16.16
CA ALA A 33 5.27 -20.88 -16.98
C ALA A 33 4.25 -20.86 -18.11
N GLY A 34 4.72 -20.93 -19.36
CA GLY A 34 3.86 -20.89 -20.53
C GLY A 34 4.65 -21.05 -21.83
N ASN A 35 3.97 -20.91 -22.96
CA ASN A 35 4.61 -20.98 -24.27
C ASN A 35 5.30 -19.64 -24.63
N ARG A 36 6.07 -19.65 -25.72
CA ARG A 36 6.81 -18.48 -26.21
C ARG A 36 5.96 -17.24 -26.53
N HIS A 37 4.67 -17.39 -26.81
CA HIS A 37 3.79 -16.26 -27.14
C HIS A 37 3.36 -15.57 -25.85
N ALA A 38 2.91 -16.35 -24.87
CA ALA A 38 2.56 -15.83 -23.55
C ALA A 38 3.77 -15.20 -22.82
N ILE A 39 4.97 -15.76 -22.96
CA ILE A 39 6.18 -15.18 -22.36
C ILE A 39 6.52 -13.82 -22.98
N ARG A 40 6.34 -13.63 -24.30
CA ARG A 40 6.59 -12.33 -24.94
C ARG A 40 5.57 -11.29 -24.51
N GLU A 41 4.29 -11.65 -24.53
CA GLU A 41 3.21 -10.77 -24.07
C GLU A 41 3.42 -10.34 -22.60
N LEU A 42 3.87 -11.26 -21.75
CA LEU A 42 4.22 -10.95 -20.37
C LEU A 42 5.43 -10.02 -20.29
N ALA A 43 6.48 -10.24 -21.08
CA ALA A 43 7.65 -9.37 -21.11
C ALA A 43 7.28 -7.95 -21.56
N ASP A 44 6.48 -7.82 -22.62
CA ASP A 44 5.98 -6.53 -23.11
C ASP A 44 5.18 -5.80 -22.02
N THR A 45 4.33 -6.54 -21.29
CA THR A 45 3.57 -5.99 -20.16
C THR A 45 4.48 -5.53 -19.02
N MET A 46 5.52 -6.30 -18.70
CA MET A 46 6.48 -5.95 -17.64
C MET A 46 7.28 -4.70 -17.99
N GLU A 47 7.64 -4.53 -19.27
CA GLU A 47 8.36 -3.36 -19.76
C GLU A 47 7.55 -2.06 -19.57
N GLU A 48 6.21 -2.11 -19.64
CA GLU A 48 5.36 -0.96 -19.31
C GLU A 48 5.51 -0.53 -17.84
N PHE A 49 5.59 -1.49 -16.91
CA PHE A 49 5.84 -1.20 -15.50
C PHE A 49 7.24 -0.64 -15.28
N ASP A 50 8.25 -1.18 -15.97
CA ASP A 50 9.62 -0.70 -15.88
C ASP A 50 9.74 0.75 -16.36
N ARG A 51 9.11 1.09 -17.49
CA ARG A 51 9.04 2.47 -18.00
C ARG A 51 8.37 3.41 -17.01
N ALA A 52 7.27 2.98 -16.38
CA ALA A 52 6.60 3.78 -15.35
C ALA A 52 7.49 4.00 -14.11
N MET A 53 8.23 2.98 -13.68
CA MET A 53 9.19 3.11 -12.58
C MET A 53 10.37 4.02 -12.94
N ILE A 54 10.92 3.91 -14.15
CA ILE A 54 12.02 4.75 -14.65
C ILE A 54 11.62 6.22 -14.58
N SER A 55 10.48 6.57 -15.18
CA SER A 55 9.97 7.95 -15.18
C SER A 55 9.74 8.46 -13.75
N LEU A 56 9.07 7.68 -12.89
CA LEU A 56 8.84 8.06 -11.50
C LEU A 56 10.16 8.34 -10.75
N TYR A 57 11.12 7.43 -10.85
CA TYR A 57 12.39 7.55 -10.14
C TYR A 57 13.25 8.67 -10.70
N ALA A 58 13.28 8.88 -12.01
CA ALA A 58 13.98 9.99 -12.64
C ALA A 58 13.39 11.33 -12.16
N ASP A 59 12.08 11.51 -12.28
CA ASP A 59 11.38 12.75 -11.90
C ASP A 59 11.58 13.10 -10.42
N THR A 60 11.50 12.10 -9.55
CA THR A 60 11.55 12.33 -8.10
C THR A 60 12.98 12.45 -7.55
N SER A 61 13.96 11.82 -8.19
CA SER A 61 15.37 11.87 -7.76
C SER A 61 16.22 12.91 -8.49
N GLY A 62 15.76 13.40 -9.65
CA GLY A 62 16.53 14.28 -10.53
C GLY A 62 17.63 13.57 -11.32
N GLN A 63 17.64 12.24 -11.34
CA GLN A 63 18.53 11.45 -12.19
C GLN A 63 18.00 11.38 -13.61
N GLU A 64 18.90 11.20 -14.58
CA GLU A 64 18.52 10.89 -15.97
C GLU A 64 17.84 9.51 -16.05
N GLU A 65 16.81 9.38 -16.89
CA GLU A 65 16.08 8.12 -17.09
C GLU A 65 17.01 6.95 -17.43
N ALA A 66 17.98 7.16 -18.32
CA ALA A 66 18.96 6.14 -18.70
C ALA A 66 19.86 5.70 -17.52
N ALA A 67 20.13 6.59 -16.57
CA ALA A 67 20.88 6.23 -15.36
C ALA A 67 20.02 5.40 -14.42
N VAL A 68 18.73 5.74 -14.30
CA VAL A 68 17.74 4.98 -13.51
C VAL A 68 17.52 3.59 -14.09
N GLU A 69 17.32 3.47 -15.40
CA GLU A 69 17.20 2.20 -16.13
C GLU A 69 18.36 1.28 -15.78
N LYS A 70 19.60 1.77 -15.90
CA LYS A 70 20.80 1.01 -15.53
C LYS A 70 20.83 0.60 -14.05
N MET A 71 20.28 1.43 -13.15
CA MET A 71 20.18 1.08 -11.72
C MET A 71 19.13 -0.01 -11.47
N LEU A 72 18.02 0.00 -12.20
CA LEU A 72 16.99 -1.04 -12.10
C LEU A 72 17.48 -2.38 -12.65
N ASP A 73 18.17 -2.37 -13.80
CA ASP A 73 18.81 -3.55 -14.40
C ASP A 73 19.81 -4.21 -13.46
N ALA A 74 20.52 -3.40 -12.67
CA ALA A 74 21.58 -3.87 -11.78
C ALA A 74 21.07 -4.34 -10.39
N GLU A 75 19.75 -4.26 -10.11
CA GLU A 75 19.19 -4.46 -8.77
C GLU A 75 19.96 -3.64 -7.71
N THR A 76 19.80 -2.32 -7.77
CA THR A 76 20.64 -1.40 -7.01
C THR A 76 20.20 -1.24 -5.56
N TYR A 77 21.13 -1.48 -4.62
CA TYR A 77 20.99 -1.18 -3.19
C TYR A 77 21.77 0.09 -2.84
N MET A 78 21.11 1.04 -2.17
CA MET A 78 21.66 2.31 -1.72
C MET A 78 21.54 2.42 -0.21
N ASN A 79 22.65 2.63 0.49
CA ASN A 79 22.59 3.02 1.90
C ASN A 79 21.97 4.42 2.05
N GLY A 80 21.61 4.82 3.27
CA GLY A 80 20.94 6.10 3.49
C GLY A 80 21.69 7.33 2.97
N SER A 81 23.03 7.35 3.05
CA SER A 81 23.82 8.47 2.53
C SER A 81 23.80 8.52 1.01
N ASN A 82 24.02 7.37 0.35
CA ASN A 82 23.95 7.25 -1.11
C ASN A 82 22.56 7.59 -1.65
N ALA A 83 21.50 7.20 -0.93
CA ALA A 83 20.13 7.51 -1.31
C ALA A 83 19.86 9.02 -1.30
N VAL A 84 20.43 9.76 -0.32
CA VAL A 84 20.35 11.24 -0.29
C VAL A 84 21.18 11.85 -1.42
N GLU A 85 22.43 11.41 -1.60
CA GLU A 85 23.33 11.91 -2.65
C GLU A 85 22.76 11.73 -4.05
N LYS A 86 22.04 10.63 -4.29
CA LYS A 86 21.41 10.31 -5.58
C LYS A 86 20.00 10.90 -5.72
N GLY A 87 19.45 11.56 -4.71
CA GLY A 87 18.12 12.19 -4.72
C GLY A 87 16.94 11.26 -4.42
N PHE A 88 17.19 9.97 -4.15
CA PHE A 88 16.16 9.01 -3.75
C PHE A 88 15.61 9.29 -2.34
N ALA A 89 16.40 9.95 -1.49
CA ALA A 89 15.96 10.46 -0.20
C ALA A 89 16.19 11.98 -0.12
N THR A 90 15.32 12.69 0.59
CA THR A 90 15.46 14.13 0.83
C THR A 90 16.30 14.43 2.07
N GLY A 91 16.56 13.44 2.92
CA GLY A 91 17.35 13.61 4.13
C GLY A 91 17.58 12.33 4.93
N LEU A 92 18.39 12.44 5.98
CA LEU A 92 18.58 11.37 6.95
C LEU A 92 17.69 11.60 8.16
N ILE A 93 17.12 10.51 8.69
CA ILE A 93 16.40 10.56 9.98
C ILE A 93 17.40 10.86 11.09
N SER A 94 17.14 11.87 11.93
CA SER A 94 18.01 12.14 13.09
C SER A 94 17.81 11.07 14.16
N ALA A 95 18.88 10.70 14.88
CA ALA A 95 18.81 9.68 15.94
C ALA A 95 17.80 10.03 17.05
N THR A 96 17.49 11.32 17.22
CA THR A 96 16.55 11.84 18.24
C THR A 96 15.09 11.74 17.81
N GLU A 97 14.79 11.68 16.50
CA GLU A 97 13.42 11.55 15.97
C GLU A 97 12.92 10.10 15.92
N VAL A 98 13.75 9.12 16.30
CA VAL A 98 13.34 7.71 16.41
C VAL A 98 12.62 7.44 17.75
N GLU A 99 11.94 8.45 18.30
CA GLU A 99 10.90 8.23 19.30
C GLU A 99 9.57 8.04 18.55
N GLN A 100 9.00 6.85 18.65
CA GLN A 100 7.58 6.65 18.38
C GLN A 100 6.81 7.54 19.36
N ALA A 101 6.43 8.74 18.93
CA ALA A 101 5.49 9.55 19.70
C ALA A 101 4.24 8.69 19.92
N PRO A 102 3.88 8.36 21.17
CA PRO A 102 2.69 7.57 21.43
C PRO A 102 1.49 8.42 21.00
N SER A 103 0.98 8.19 19.79
CA SER A 103 -0.32 8.74 19.43
C SER A 103 -1.37 8.03 20.27
N GLU A 104 -2.37 8.76 20.76
CA GLU A 104 -3.48 8.16 21.51
C GLU A 104 -4.14 7.03 20.70
N ALA A 105 -4.24 7.19 19.38
CA ALA A 105 -4.72 6.16 18.47
C ALA A 105 -3.80 4.91 18.44
N GLY A 106 -2.48 5.10 18.43
CA GLY A 106 -1.49 4.02 18.50
C GLY A 106 -1.50 3.30 19.85
N ALA A 107 -1.64 4.05 20.95
CA ALA A 107 -1.75 3.52 22.30
C ALA A 107 -3.05 2.71 22.50
N GLN A 108 -4.17 3.20 21.96
CA GLN A 108 -5.45 2.49 21.95
C GLN A 108 -5.39 1.21 21.10
N ALA A 109 -4.80 1.28 19.90
CA ALA A 109 -4.63 0.11 19.04
C ALA A 109 -3.72 -0.95 19.68
N HIS A 110 -2.64 -0.53 20.34
CA HIS A 110 -1.74 -1.43 21.05
C HIS A 110 -2.43 -2.10 22.27
N SER A 111 -3.18 -1.33 23.06
CA SER A 111 -3.97 -1.85 24.18
C SER A 111 -5.06 -2.81 23.71
N ALA A 112 -5.79 -2.49 22.64
CA ALA A 112 -6.81 -3.36 22.07
C ALA A 112 -6.21 -4.70 21.57
N ARG A 113 -5.03 -4.67 20.97
CA ARG A 113 -4.31 -5.90 20.54
C ARG A 113 -3.88 -6.75 21.73
N LYS A 114 -3.39 -6.14 22.81
CA LYS A 114 -3.04 -6.84 24.06
C LYS A 114 -4.27 -7.50 24.71
N LEU A 115 -5.40 -6.80 24.74
CA LEU A 115 -6.68 -7.32 25.24
C LEU A 115 -7.20 -8.48 24.37
N ASP A 116 -7.18 -8.36 23.04
CA ASP A 116 -7.58 -9.46 22.14
C ASP A 116 -6.70 -10.70 22.36
N ALA A 117 -5.38 -10.52 22.53
CA ALA A 117 -4.46 -11.63 22.78
C ALA A 117 -4.71 -12.31 24.13
N ALA A 118 -5.01 -11.55 25.19
CA ALA A 118 -5.35 -12.11 26.50
C ALA A 118 -6.66 -12.91 26.47
N LEU A 119 -7.69 -12.36 25.83
CA LEU A 119 -8.98 -13.03 25.65
C LEU A 119 -8.90 -14.25 24.72
N ALA A 120 -8.01 -14.21 23.71
CA ALA A 120 -7.74 -15.37 22.87
C ALA A 120 -7.09 -16.50 23.68
N LYS A 121 -6.16 -16.17 24.58
CA LYS A 121 -5.50 -17.12 25.47
C LYS A 121 -6.46 -17.74 26.50
N SER A 122 -7.53 -17.04 26.87
CA SER A 122 -8.60 -17.58 27.73
C SER A 122 -9.63 -18.44 26.98
N GLY A 123 -9.42 -18.69 25.68
CA GLY A 123 -10.30 -19.56 24.88
C GLY A 123 -11.56 -18.89 24.33
N MET A 124 -11.68 -17.56 24.45
CA MET A 124 -12.87 -16.85 23.97
C MET A 124 -12.91 -16.80 22.43
N PRO A 125 -14.05 -17.11 21.78
CA PRO A 125 -14.21 -17.04 20.33
C PRO A 125 -13.96 -15.63 19.75
N ARG A 126 -13.36 -15.55 18.56
CA ARG A 126 -12.95 -14.27 17.93
C ARG A 126 -14.10 -13.26 17.75
N SER A 127 -15.31 -13.72 17.47
CA SER A 127 -16.50 -12.89 17.33
C SER A 127 -16.84 -12.15 18.62
N GLU A 128 -16.78 -12.87 19.75
CA GLU A 128 -17.08 -12.36 21.08
C GLU A 128 -16.00 -11.37 21.56
N ARG A 129 -14.73 -11.69 21.33
CA ARG A 129 -13.61 -10.76 21.64
C ARG A 129 -13.75 -9.43 20.90
N ARG A 130 -14.09 -9.48 19.61
CA ARG A 130 -14.27 -8.27 18.78
C ARG A 130 -15.46 -7.44 19.23
N LYS A 131 -16.56 -8.09 19.62
CA LYS A 131 -17.73 -7.42 20.18
C LYS A 131 -17.37 -6.67 21.47
N LEU A 132 -16.73 -7.33 22.43
CA LEU A 132 -16.31 -6.72 23.69
C LEU A 132 -15.35 -5.54 23.49
N ILE A 133 -14.35 -5.69 22.62
CA ILE A 133 -13.41 -4.60 22.30
C ILE A 133 -14.14 -3.42 21.65
N SER A 134 -15.17 -3.67 20.84
CA SER A 134 -15.97 -2.59 20.22
C SER A 134 -16.84 -1.85 21.24
N GLU A 135 -17.44 -2.55 22.20
CA GLU A 135 -18.27 -1.96 23.27
C GLU A 135 -17.42 -1.11 24.23
N ILE A 136 -16.21 -1.57 24.54
CA ILE A 136 -15.24 -0.79 25.35
C ILE A 136 -14.84 0.48 24.59
N LYS A 137 -14.60 0.39 23.28
CA LYS A 137 -14.19 1.53 22.45
C LYS A 137 -15.30 2.58 22.28
N THR A 138 -16.56 2.17 22.22
CA THR A 138 -17.69 3.10 22.08
C THR A 138 -18.05 3.76 23.42
N SER A 139 -17.97 3.03 24.53
CA SER A 139 -18.28 3.55 25.87
C SER A 139 -17.28 4.59 26.41
N THR A 140 -16.02 4.59 25.95
CA THR A 140 -14.99 5.57 26.37
C THR A 140 -15.02 6.89 25.60
N SER A 141 -15.94 7.08 24.65
CA SER A 141 -15.99 8.29 23.79
C SER A 141 -16.72 9.51 24.39
N SER A 142 -17.02 9.51 25.69
CA SER A 142 -17.80 10.58 26.34
C SER A 142 -17.16 11.09 27.64
N THR A 143 -15.97 11.70 27.59
CA THR A 143 -15.55 12.72 28.59
C THR A 143 -14.34 13.54 28.12
N ALA A 144 -14.57 14.55 27.28
CA ALA A 144 -13.82 15.83 27.22
C ALA A 144 -14.43 16.71 26.12
N GLY A 145 -14.96 17.87 26.52
CA GLY A 145 -15.44 18.89 25.59
C GLY A 145 -14.28 19.54 24.84
N GLY A 146 -14.45 19.68 23.53
CA GLY A 146 -13.54 20.39 22.64
C GLY A 146 -14.23 20.61 21.31
N ASP A 147 -14.76 21.82 21.15
CA ASP A 147 -15.50 22.31 19.99
C ASP A 147 -14.63 22.23 18.72
N THR A 148 -14.83 21.17 17.94
CA THR A 148 -14.45 21.14 16.53
C THR A 148 -15.62 20.52 15.77
N LEU A 149 -16.12 21.25 14.78
CA LEU A 149 -17.21 20.80 13.92
C LEU A 149 -16.80 19.48 13.24
N ARG A 150 -17.34 18.37 13.73
CA ARG A 150 -17.34 17.11 12.99
C ARG A 150 -18.29 17.28 11.81
N ALA A 151 -17.75 17.22 10.60
CA ALA A 151 -18.53 16.93 9.40
C ALA A 151 -19.04 15.48 9.47
N VAL A 152 -20.08 15.24 10.26
CA VAL A 152 -20.97 14.10 10.09
C VAL A 152 -22.09 14.58 9.19
N VAL A 153 -22.00 14.27 7.91
CA VAL A 153 -23.18 14.21 7.04
C VAL A 153 -23.86 12.87 7.34
N PRO A 154 -25.10 12.83 7.85
CA PRO A 154 -25.83 11.58 8.01
C PRO A 154 -26.30 11.14 6.61
N GLY A 155 -25.86 9.96 6.18
CA GLY A 155 -26.38 9.30 4.98
C GLY A 155 -25.47 9.41 3.76
N MET A 156 -24.43 8.59 3.71
CA MET A 156 -23.97 8.00 2.45
C MET A 156 -24.00 6.47 2.61
N PRO A 157 -24.63 5.71 1.70
CA PRO A 157 -24.55 4.26 1.73
C PRO A 157 -23.07 3.87 1.52
N SER A 158 -22.55 3.00 2.38
CA SER A 158 -21.27 2.36 2.13
C SER A 158 -21.39 1.59 0.82
N ALA A 159 -20.48 1.84 -0.12
CA ALA A 159 -20.31 0.98 -1.29
C ALA A 159 -19.85 -0.40 -0.81
N ALA A 160 -20.80 -1.24 -0.39
CA ALA A 160 -20.69 -2.66 -0.64
C ALA A 160 -20.70 -2.79 -2.16
N LEU A 161 -19.69 -3.45 -2.72
CA LEU A 161 -19.75 -3.92 -4.10
C LEU A 161 -20.93 -4.88 -4.16
N ASP A 162 -22.07 -4.38 -4.64
CA ASP A 162 -23.22 -5.18 -4.94
C ASP A 162 -22.91 -6.00 -6.19
N VAL A 163 -22.48 -7.24 -5.94
CA VAL A 163 -22.06 -8.19 -6.97
C VAL A 163 -23.24 -8.60 -7.87
N SER A 164 -24.48 -8.33 -7.45
CA SER A 164 -25.67 -8.66 -8.24
C SER A 164 -25.76 -7.86 -9.53
N ALA A 165 -25.29 -6.60 -9.54
CA ALA A 165 -25.23 -5.77 -10.75
C ALA A 165 -24.26 -6.32 -11.81
N PHE A 166 -23.22 -7.05 -11.38
CA PHE A 166 -22.26 -7.72 -12.27
C PHE A 166 -22.82 -9.03 -12.84
N GLU A 167 -23.62 -9.76 -12.06
CA GLU A 167 -24.31 -10.97 -12.52
C GLU A 167 -25.44 -10.63 -13.51
N GLU A 168 -26.13 -9.51 -13.32
CA GLU A 168 -27.21 -9.06 -14.22
C GLU A 168 -26.66 -8.60 -15.58
N THR A 169 -25.52 -7.88 -15.60
CA THR A 169 -24.84 -7.50 -16.85
C THR A 169 -24.20 -8.69 -17.57
N ALA A 170 -23.67 -9.68 -16.83
CA ALA A 170 -23.17 -10.92 -17.42
C ALA A 170 -24.28 -11.77 -18.06
N ASN A 171 -25.46 -11.84 -17.43
CA ASN A 171 -26.62 -12.54 -17.98
C ASN A 171 -27.22 -11.82 -19.20
N GLN A 172 -27.26 -10.48 -19.20
CA GLN A 172 -27.69 -9.70 -20.37
C GLN A 172 -26.70 -9.80 -21.55
N ALA A 173 -25.40 -9.82 -21.28
CA ALA A 173 -24.37 -10.02 -22.32
C ALA A 173 -24.42 -11.44 -22.92
N SER A 174 -24.73 -12.45 -22.11
CA SER A 174 -24.95 -13.83 -22.57
C SER A 174 -26.21 -13.95 -23.45
N ALA A 175 -27.30 -13.27 -23.08
CA ALA A 175 -28.55 -13.24 -23.86
C ALA A 175 -28.43 -12.47 -25.19
N LEU A 176 -27.52 -11.51 -25.30
CA LEU A 176 -27.26 -10.79 -26.56
C LEU A 176 -26.41 -11.60 -27.55
N ARG A 177 -25.62 -12.56 -27.06
CA ARG A 177 -24.77 -13.42 -27.91
C ARG A 177 -25.57 -14.46 -28.70
N SER A 178 -26.79 -14.77 -28.28
CA SER A 178 -27.73 -15.64 -29.01
C SER A 178 -28.56 -14.91 -30.08
N LEU A 179 -28.47 -13.58 -30.16
CA LEU A 179 -29.20 -12.73 -31.13
C LEU A 179 -28.40 -12.43 -32.41
N PHE A 180 -27.13 -12.82 -32.49
CA PHE A 180 -26.32 -12.71 -33.71
C PHE A 180 -26.10 -14.10 -34.32
N PRO A 181 -26.53 -14.36 -35.57
CA PRO A 181 -26.28 -15.64 -36.23
C PRO A 181 -24.79 -15.81 -36.50
N SER A 182 -24.23 -16.96 -36.12
CA SER A 182 -22.83 -17.30 -36.40
C SER A 182 -22.60 -17.33 -37.91
N ARG A 183 -21.66 -16.51 -38.39
CA ARG A 183 -21.03 -16.73 -39.69
C ARG A 183 -19.80 -17.59 -39.51
#